data_AF-A0A972QUP1-F1
#
_entry.id   AF-A0A972QUP1-F1
#
_cell.length_a   1.000
_cell.length_b   1.000
_cell.length_c   1.000
_cell.angle_alpha   90.00
_cell.angle_beta   90.00
_cell.angle_gamma   90.00
#
_symmetry.space_group_name_H-M   'P 1'
#
loop_
_entity.id
_entity.type
_entity.pdbx_description
1 polymer ?
#
loop_
_entity_poly.entity_id
_entity_poly.type
_entity_poly.pdbx_seq_one_letter_code
_entity_poly.pdbx_strand_id
1 'polypeptide(L)'
;MEKINPVIEERINKAQKLKAMGIDLYPAGYQRDITISEIIAHFEKMDNDTLEHESKSFRIAGRIMSRRDFGKASFIHIKDRTGRIQAYIRKGKVKNEKFDMFKLMDIGDFVGIKGSVFRTKTGELTILAEDLT
;
A
#
# COMPACT_ATOMS: atom_id res chain seq x y z
N MET A 1 26.03 21.95 17.71
CA MET A 1 24.80 21.14 17.77
C MET A 1 24.27 21.08 16.34
N GLU A 2 24.52 19.98 15.63
CA GLU A 2 24.07 19.84 14.24
C GLU A 2 22.55 19.95 14.19
N LYS A 3 22.02 20.88 13.40
CA LYS A 3 20.59 21.00 13.15
C LYS A 3 20.14 19.70 12.50
N ILE A 4 19.33 18.92 13.23
CA ILE A 4 18.70 17.71 12.68
C ILE A 4 17.96 18.12 11.42
N ASN A 5 18.15 17.35 10.34
CA ASN A 5 17.48 17.60 9.07
C ASN A 5 15.95 17.64 9.31
N PRO A 6 15.23 18.68 8.86
CA PRO A 6 13.80 18.83 9.12
C PRO A 6 12.97 17.62 8.67
N VAL A 7 13.42 16.89 7.65
CA VAL A 7 12.78 15.66 7.18
C VAL A 7 12.88 14.52 8.21
N ILE A 8 14.01 14.42 8.91
CA ILE A 8 14.21 13.41 9.95
C ILE A 8 13.31 13.72 11.15
N GLU A 9 13.21 14.98 11.53
CA GLU A 9 12.34 15.42 12.62
C GLU A 9 10.86 15.14 12.31
N GLU A 10 10.41 15.41 11.08
CA GLU A 10 9.04 15.08 10.65
C GLU A 10 8.76 13.57 10.72
N ARG A 11 9.68 12.72 10.27
CA ARG A 11 9.55 11.26 10.35
C ARG A 11 9.46 10.77 11.79
N ILE A 12 10.27 11.34 12.69
CA ILE A 12 10.21 11.01 14.13
C ILE A 12 8.84 11.39 14.71
N ASN A 13 8.34 12.59 14.38
CA ASN A 13 7.03 13.06 14.83
C ASN A 13 5.88 12.17 14.31
N LYS A 14 5.96 11.71 13.05
CA LYS A 14 4.98 10.75 12.49
C LYS A 14 5.05 9.39 13.19
N ALA A 15 6.24 8.87 13.45
CA ALA A 15 6.42 7.62 14.20
C ALA A 15 5.86 7.71 15.63
N GLN A 16 6.03 8.84 16.31
CA GLN A 16 5.44 9.09 17.62
C GLN A 16 3.91 9.12 17.58
N LYS A 17 3.32 9.76 16.55
CA LYS A 17 1.86 9.76 16.35
C LYS A 17 1.30 8.36 16.11
N LEU A 18 1.97 7.57 15.28
CA LEU A 18 1.61 6.17 15.05
C LEU A 18 1.65 5.36 16.35
N LYS A 19 2.69 5.54 17.16
CA LYS A 19 2.80 4.90 18.47
C LYS A 19 1.69 5.35 19.44
N ALA A 20 1.33 6.63 19.43
CA ALA A 20 0.23 7.16 20.24
C ALA A 20 -1.15 6.64 19.81
N MET A 21 -1.30 6.25 18.54
CA MET A 21 -2.48 5.54 18.03
C MET A 21 -2.50 4.05 18.41
N GLY A 22 -1.51 3.56 19.17
CA GLY A 22 -1.40 2.16 19.56
C GLY A 22 -0.92 1.22 18.45
N ILE A 23 -0.32 1.78 17.40
CA ILE A 23 0.12 1.03 16.22
C ILE A 23 1.56 0.56 16.44
N ASP A 24 1.78 -0.74 16.25
CA ASP A 24 3.14 -1.28 16.24
C ASP A 24 3.88 -0.79 14.99
N LEU A 25 5.01 -0.13 15.18
CA LEU A 25 5.82 0.44 14.09
C LEU A 25 6.59 -0.65 13.34
N TYR A 26 6.86 -1.78 14.00
CA TYR A 26 7.69 -2.85 13.44
C TYR A 26 7.02 -4.21 13.67
N PRO A 27 5.81 -4.43 13.10
CA PRO A 27 5.10 -5.68 13.26
C PRO A 27 5.89 -6.81 12.61
N ALA A 28 6.17 -7.84 13.40
CA ALA A 28 6.82 -9.05 12.89
C ALA A 28 5.80 -9.92 12.12
N GLY A 29 6.26 -10.52 11.01
CA GLY A 29 5.58 -11.69 10.43
C GLY A 29 4.36 -11.41 9.54
N TYR A 30 4.30 -10.29 8.82
CA TYR A 30 3.27 -10.10 7.80
C TYR A 30 3.34 -11.20 6.73
N GLN A 31 2.31 -12.04 6.66
CA GLN A 31 2.23 -13.13 5.68
C GLN A 31 1.76 -12.60 4.33
N ARG A 32 2.60 -12.80 3.32
CA ARG A 32 2.27 -12.53 1.90
C ARG A 32 1.82 -13.82 1.24
N ASP A 33 0.78 -13.74 0.44
CA ASP A 33 0.24 -14.90 -0.29
C ASP A 33 0.99 -15.08 -1.63
N ILE A 34 1.34 -13.97 -2.28
CA ILE A 34 1.88 -13.94 -3.64
C ILE A 34 2.87 -12.78 -3.80
N THR A 35 3.82 -12.90 -4.73
CA THR A 35 4.72 -11.79 -5.11
C THR A 35 4.07 -10.85 -6.12
N ILE A 36 4.62 -9.64 -6.25
CA ILE A 36 4.14 -8.69 -7.26
C ILE A 36 4.33 -9.22 -8.69
N SER A 37 5.49 -9.81 -8.99
CA SER A 37 5.74 -10.37 -10.33
C SER A 37 4.78 -11.50 -10.69
N GLU A 38 4.38 -12.34 -9.73
CA GLU A 38 3.39 -13.38 -9.97
C GLU A 38 2.01 -12.77 -10.28
N ILE A 39 1.59 -11.75 -9.52
CA ILE A 39 0.34 -11.01 -9.83
C ILE A 39 0.40 -10.47 -11.26
N ILE A 40 1.49 -9.82 -11.65
CA ILE A 40 1.62 -9.28 -13.01
C ILE A 40 1.54 -10.43 -14.02
N ALA A 41 2.31 -11.51 -13.86
CA ALA A 41 2.31 -12.63 -14.79
C ALA A 41 0.93 -13.31 -14.94
N HIS A 42 0.17 -13.44 -13.86
CA HIS A 42 -1.15 -14.06 -13.87
C HIS A 42 -2.24 -13.15 -14.47
N PHE A 43 -2.23 -11.86 -14.13
CA PHE A 43 -3.36 -10.96 -14.42
C PHE A 43 -3.10 -9.98 -15.57
N GLU A 44 -1.87 -9.84 -16.07
CA GLU A 44 -1.53 -8.91 -17.17
C GLU A 44 -2.22 -9.28 -18.48
N LYS A 45 -2.35 -10.59 -18.76
CA LYS A 45 -2.94 -11.09 -20.01
C LYS A 45 -4.45 -11.33 -19.94
N MET A 46 -5.07 -11.10 -18.79
CA MET A 46 -6.51 -11.28 -18.61
C MET A 46 -7.29 -10.05 -19.07
N ASP A 47 -8.47 -10.29 -19.63
CA ASP A 47 -9.46 -9.25 -19.93
C ASP A 47 -10.11 -8.74 -18.66
N ASN A 48 -10.66 -7.51 -18.68
CA ASN A 48 -11.25 -6.88 -17.50
C ASN A 48 -12.39 -7.70 -16.88
N ASP A 49 -13.26 -8.27 -17.72
CA ASP A 49 -14.40 -9.08 -17.25
C ASP A 49 -13.91 -10.34 -16.52
N THR A 50 -12.95 -11.06 -17.10
CA THR A 50 -12.33 -12.24 -16.48
C THR A 50 -11.58 -11.87 -15.20
N LEU A 51 -10.91 -10.73 -15.21
CA LEU A 51 -10.16 -10.23 -14.07
C LEU A 51 -11.11 -9.93 -12.91
N GLU A 52 -12.24 -9.24 -13.13
CA GLU A 52 -13.23 -9.00 -12.06
C GLU A 52 -13.81 -10.30 -11.49
N HIS A 53 -14.02 -11.33 -12.32
CA HIS A 53 -14.52 -12.63 -11.89
C HIS A 53 -13.50 -13.49 -11.11
N GLU A 54 -12.21 -13.44 -11.49
CA GLU A 54 -11.15 -14.21 -10.84
C GLU A 54 -10.43 -13.46 -9.71
N SER A 55 -10.69 -12.16 -9.55
CA SER A 55 -10.02 -11.31 -8.58
C SER A 55 -10.31 -11.71 -7.14
N LYS A 56 -9.49 -12.64 -6.63
CA LYS A 56 -9.39 -12.95 -5.21
C LYS A 56 -8.64 -11.84 -4.48
N SER A 57 -8.91 -11.72 -3.18
CA SER A 57 -8.19 -10.81 -2.30
C SER A 57 -6.84 -11.45 -1.94
N PHE A 58 -5.73 -10.79 -2.26
CA PHE A 58 -4.37 -11.26 -2.01
C PHE A 58 -3.67 -10.36 -1.01
N ARG A 59 -2.79 -10.94 -0.18
CA ARG A 59 -1.86 -10.20 0.67
C ARG A 59 -0.52 -10.04 -0.01
N ILE A 60 -0.10 -8.78 -0.17
CA ILE A 60 1.24 -8.41 -0.61
C ILE A 60 1.91 -7.49 0.42
N ALA A 61 3.23 -7.42 0.37
CA ALA A 61 3.99 -6.46 1.16
C ALA A 61 5.14 -5.90 0.33
N GLY A 62 5.46 -4.63 0.55
CA GLY A 62 6.61 -4.00 -0.10
C GLY A 62 6.83 -2.58 0.40
N ARG A 63 7.75 -1.88 -0.27
CA ARG A 63 8.13 -0.51 0.05
C ARG A 63 7.32 0.49 -0.77
N ILE A 64 6.83 1.55 -0.13
CA ILE A 64 6.19 2.67 -0.81
C ILE A 64 7.25 3.44 -1.60
N MET A 65 7.14 3.45 -2.92
CA MET A 65 8.07 4.14 -3.83
C MET A 65 7.56 5.51 -4.25
N SER A 66 6.26 5.64 -4.41
CA SER A 66 5.61 6.92 -4.73
C SER A 66 4.20 6.93 -4.19
N ARG A 67 3.70 8.13 -3.90
CA ARG A 67 2.38 8.37 -3.35
C ARG A 67 1.74 9.59 -4.01
N ARG A 68 0.48 9.45 -4.40
CA ARG A 68 -0.37 10.50 -4.98
C ARG A 68 -1.68 10.54 -4.21
N ASP A 69 -1.88 11.58 -3.42
CA ASP A 69 -3.06 11.73 -2.58
C ASP A 69 -4.14 12.59 -3.26
N PHE A 70 -5.39 12.14 -3.14
CA PHE A 70 -6.61 12.76 -3.68
C PHE A 70 -7.63 12.98 -2.55
N GLY A 71 -7.16 13.44 -1.39
CA GLY A 71 -7.98 13.73 -0.21
C GLY A 71 -8.54 12.49 0.49
N LYS A 72 -9.59 11.87 -0.09
CA LYS A 72 -10.24 10.66 0.44
C LYS A 72 -9.74 9.37 -0.21
N ALA A 73 -8.89 9.47 -1.22
CA ALA A 73 -8.26 8.33 -1.86
C ALA A 73 -6.81 8.63 -2.18
N SER A 74 -6.00 7.59 -2.33
CA SER A 74 -4.57 7.69 -2.59
C SER A 74 -4.14 6.56 -3.51
N PHE A 75 -3.32 6.91 -4.50
CA PHE A 75 -2.62 5.94 -5.34
C PHE A 75 -1.17 5.89 -4.90
N ILE A 76 -0.70 4.69 -4.58
CA ILE A 76 0.70 4.46 -4.26
C ILE A 76 1.29 3.43 -5.21
N HIS A 77 2.61 3.46 -5.35
CA HIS A 77 3.32 2.35 -5.95
C HIS A 77 4.12 1.63 -4.88
N ILE A 78 3.96 0.32 -4.84
CA ILE A 78 4.64 -0.57 -3.92
C ILE A 78 5.64 -1.37 -4.71
N LYS A 79 6.84 -1.51 -4.16
CA LYS A 79 7.91 -2.34 -4.72
C LYS A 79 8.29 -3.43 -3.73
N ASP A 80 8.24 -4.67 -4.16
CA ASP A 80 8.77 -5.83 -3.44
C ASP A 80 10.11 -6.25 -4.06
N ARG A 81 10.57 -7.47 -3.76
CA ARG A 81 11.80 -8.01 -4.35
C ARG A 81 11.68 -8.33 -5.84
N THR A 82 10.47 -8.60 -6.34
CA THR A 82 10.25 -9.14 -7.69
C THR A 82 9.74 -8.09 -8.67
N GLY A 83 9.04 -7.05 -8.20
CA GLY A 83 8.48 -6.04 -9.08
C GLY A 83 7.89 -4.83 -8.37
N ARG A 84 7.16 -4.03 -9.15
CA ARG A 84 6.43 -2.84 -8.70
C ARG A 84 4.99 -2.92 -9.19
N ILE A 85 4.04 -2.58 -8.33
CA ILE A 85 2.62 -2.50 -8.69
C ILE A 85 1.98 -1.25 -8.09
N GLN A 86 0.91 -0.78 -8.72
CA GLN A 86 0.09 0.28 -8.18
C GLN A 86 -0.89 -0.28 -7.15
N ALA A 87 -1.14 0.45 -6.07
CA ALA A 87 -2.22 0.18 -5.13
C ALA A 87 -3.10 1.43 -4.99
N TYR A 88 -4.39 1.19 -4.89
CA TYR A 88 -5.42 2.20 -4.71
C TYR A 88 -6.07 2.03 -3.35
N ILE A 89 -5.92 3.05 -2.51
CA ILE A 89 -6.41 3.07 -1.13
C ILE A 89 -7.48 4.16 -1.05
N ARG A 90 -8.69 3.82 -0.59
CA ARG A 90 -9.78 4.80 -0.42
C ARG A 90 -10.47 4.68 0.92
N LYS A 91 -10.79 5.83 1.51
CA LYS A 91 -11.61 5.91 2.72
C LYS A 91 -12.99 5.29 2.45
N GLY A 92 -13.40 4.36 3.28
CA GLY A 92 -14.67 3.61 3.15
C GLY A 92 -14.51 2.19 2.58
N LYS A 93 -13.40 1.87 1.90
CA LYS A 93 -13.04 0.47 1.58
C LYS A 93 -12.10 -0.11 2.63
N VAL A 94 -11.11 0.67 3.06
CA VAL A 94 -10.30 0.36 4.24
C VAL A 94 -10.94 0.97 5.49
N LYS A 95 -10.67 0.39 6.66
CA LYS A 95 -11.11 0.94 7.95
C LYS A 95 -10.55 2.34 8.15
N ASN A 96 -11.33 3.23 8.79
CA ASN A 96 -10.93 4.63 9.00
C ASN A 96 -9.60 4.74 9.76
N GLU A 97 -9.43 3.97 10.82
CA GLU A 97 -8.18 3.92 11.62
C GLU A 97 -6.96 3.56 10.77
N LYS A 98 -7.11 2.58 9.88
CA LYS A 98 -6.08 2.14 8.95
C LYS A 98 -5.79 3.20 7.88
N PHE A 99 -6.81 3.93 7.42
CA PHE A 99 -6.61 5.05 6.51
C PHE A 99 -5.88 6.22 7.16
N ASP A 100 -6.17 6.51 8.43
CA ASP A 100 -5.50 7.57 9.18
C ASP A 100 -4.06 7.16 9.52
N MET A 101 -3.81 5.88 9.82
CA MET A 101 -2.45 5.30 9.88
C MET A 101 -1.71 5.49 8.56
N PHE A 102 -2.32 5.11 7.44
CA PHE A 102 -1.72 5.23 6.11
C PHE A 102 -1.32 6.68 5.79
N LYS A 103 -2.10 7.68 6.25
CA LYS A 103 -1.75 9.08 6.05
C LYS A 103 -0.44 9.49 6.70
N LEU A 104 -0.08 8.85 7.81
CA LEU A 104 1.16 9.08 8.55
C LEU A 104 2.36 8.32 7.97
N MET A 105 2.15 7.38 7.03
CA MET A 105 3.23 6.66 6.36
C MET A 105 3.86 7.52 5.25
N ASP A 106 5.17 7.38 5.07
CA ASP A 106 5.95 8.11 4.07
C ASP A 106 6.55 7.21 2.99
N ILE A 107 7.04 7.86 1.93
CA ILE A 107 7.82 7.18 0.89
C ILE A 107 9.07 6.57 1.52
N GLY A 108 9.32 5.30 1.23
CA GLY A 108 10.40 4.51 1.82
C GLY A 108 9.95 3.56 2.92
N ASP A 109 8.75 3.75 3.47
CA ASP A 109 8.20 2.86 4.51
C ASP A 109 7.71 1.55 3.88
N PHE A 110 7.70 0.49 4.69
CA PHE A 110 7.12 -0.78 4.31
C PHE A 110 5.63 -0.79 4.63
N VAL A 111 4.85 -1.37 3.73
CA VAL A 111 3.40 -1.50 3.86
C VAL A 111 2.98 -2.91 3.44
N GLY A 112 2.11 -3.51 4.23
CA GLY A 112 1.34 -4.70 3.87
C GLY A 112 -0.02 -4.26 3.33
N ILE A 113 -0.42 -4.78 2.17
CA ILE A 113 -1.75 -4.55 1.61
C ILE A 113 -2.44 -5.87 1.39
N LYS A 114 -3.72 -5.92 1.76
CA LYS A 114 -4.64 -6.97 1.35
C LYS A 114 -5.69 -6.38 0.44
N GLY A 115 -5.89 -6.96 -0.74
CA GLY A 115 -6.96 -6.53 -1.62
C GLY A 115 -7.05 -7.27 -2.94
N SER A 116 -8.04 -6.89 -3.74
CA SER A 116 -8.29 -7.49 -5.06
C SER A 116 -7.54 -6.73 -6.15
N VAL A 117 -7.21 -7.42 -7.23
CA VAL A 117 -6.61 -6.81 -8.42
C VAL A 117 -7.72 -6.19 -9.27
N PHE A 118 -7.46 -5.06 -9.90
CA PHE A 118 -8.34 -4.49 -10.92
C PHE A 118 -7.50 -3.73 -11.94
N ARG A 119 -8.07 -3.48 -13.12
CA ARG A 119 -7.42 -2.65 -14.14
C ARG A 119 -8.01 -1.24 -14.11
N THR A 120 -7.13 -0.25 -14.06
CA THR A 120 -7.55 1.16 -14.15
C THR A 120 -7.93 1.55 -15.58
N LYS A 121 -8.59 2.69 -15.75
CA LYS A 121 -8.94 3.24 -17.08
C LYS A 121 -7.71 3.46 -17.99
N THR A 122 -6.54 3.64 -17.40
CA THR A 122 -5.26 3.80 -18.13
C THR A 122 -4.62 2.46 -18.51
N GLY A 123 -5.24 1.33 -18.17
CA GLY A 123 -4.71 -0.01 -18.44
C GLY A 123 -3.71 -0.53 -17.41
N GLU A 124 -3.36 0.27 -16.39
CA GLU A 124 -2.40 -0.14 -15.35
C GLU A 124 -3.07 -1.09 -14.34
N LEU A 125 -2.44 -2.24 -14.09
CA LEU A 125 -2.83 -3.19 -13.04
C LEU A 125 -2.67 -2.54 -11.66
N THR A 126 -3.74 -2.53 -10.89
CA THR A 126 -3.80 -1.89 -9.59
C THR A 126 -4.45 -2.79 -8.56
N ILE A 127 -3.96 -2.77 -7.32
CA ILE A 127 -4.59 -3.47 -6.21
C ILE A 127 -5.55 -2.52 -5.50
N LEU A 128 -6.83 -2.86 -5.43
CA LEU A 128 -7.80 -2.17 -4.59
C LEU A 128 -7.62 -2.63 -3.14
N ALA A 129 -7.03 -1.78 -2.31
CA ALA A 129 -6.78 -2.10 -0.92
C ALA A 129 -8.09 -2.21 -0.12
N GLU A 130 -8.24 -3.33 0.56
CA GLU A 130 -9.33 -3.63 1.51
C GLU A 130 -8.84 -3.56 2.95
N ASP A 131 -7.59 -3.93 3.17
CA ASP A 131 -6.89 -3.78 4.45
C ASP A 131 -5.43 -3.38 4.23
N LEU A 132 -4.83 -2.74 5.23
CA LEU A 132 -3.43 -2.34 5.19
C LEU A 132 -2.78 -2.41 6.58
N THR A 133 -1.49 -2.71 6.60
CA THR A 133 -0.66 -2.83 7.82
C THR A 133 0.64 -2.07 7.64
#